data_AF-A0A661B8I9-F1
#
_entry.id   AF-A0A661B8I9-F1
#
_cell.length_a   1.000
_cell.length_b   1.000
_cell.length_c   1.000
_cell.angle_alpha   90.00
_cell.angle_beta   90.00
_cell.angle_gamma   90.00
#
_symmetry.space_group_name_H-M   'P 1'
#
loop_
_entity.id
_entity.type
_entity.pdbx_description
1 polymer ?
#
loop_
_entity_poly.entity_id
_entity_poly.type
_entity_poly.pdbx_seq_one_letter_code
_entity_poly.pdbx_strand_id
1 'polypeptide(L)'
;MNRIQEDFWHVDWDKEFTTELSEEELGLFDKVAEEVAKRQLVVPALMLIESLKPLNWIGSQFMLLVEPFTVYIFDWKQLRTLRRALQKRDSMEELAKRIEEADIKYGPKKKRRKKKELRSSDG
;
A
#
# COMPACT_ATOMS: atom_id res chain seq x y z
N MET A 1 -13.73 -25.06 30.48
CA MET A 1 -13.48 -25.63 29.15
C MET A 1 -14.72 -25.39 28.28
N ASN A 2 -14.81 -24.27 27.56
CA ASN A 2 -15.59 -24.12 26.31
C ASN A 2 -15.36 -22.71 25.73
N ARG A 3 -14.43 -22.60 24.78
CA ARG A 3 -14.29 -21.47 23.84
C ARG A 3 -13.75 -22.06 22.54
N ILE A 4 -14.57 -22.84 21.86
CA ILE A 4 -14.35 -23.17 20.47
C ILE A 4 -15.69 -22.90 19.79
N GLN A 5 -15.62 -22.12 18.70
CA GLN A 5 -16.69 -21.52 17.89
C GLN A 5 -17.01 -20.05 18.19
N GLU A 6 -16.00 -19.18 18.02
CA GLU A 6 -16.26 -17.93 17.28
C GLU A 6 -15.79 -18.20 15.85
N ASP A 7 -16.75 -18.32 14.95
CA ASP A 7 -16.70 -19.24 13.82
C ASP A 7 -15.86 -18.79 12.62
N PHE A 8 -15.22 -19.77 12.00
CA PHE A 8 -14.44 -19.73 10.77
C PHE A 8 -15.17 -19.08 9.56
N TRP A 9 -16.48 -18.82 9.68
CA TRP A 9 -17.39 -18.38 8.62
C TRP A 9 -17.89 -16.93 8.77
N HIS A 10 -17.35 -16.11 9.68
CA HIS A 10 -17.59 -14.66 9.68
C HIS A 10 -16.63 -13.93 8.74
N VAL A 11 -16.69 -14.34 7.47
CA VAL A 11 -16.08 -13.60 6.36
C VAL A 11 -17.16 -12.68 5.81
N ASP A 12 -16.88 -11.39 5.82
CA ASP A 12 -17.72 -10.39 5.16
C ASP A 12 -17.50 -10.54 3.64
N TRP A 13 -18.31 -11.40 3.02
CA TRP A 13 -18.19 -11.75 1.61
C TRP A 13 -18.36 -10.54 0.69
N ASP A 14 -19.21 -9.58 1.08
CA ASP A 14 -19.38 -8.33 0.35
C ASP A 14 -18.08 -7.52 0.36
N LYS A 15 -17.41 -7.48 1.52
CA LYS A 15 -16.10 -6.83 1.63
C LYS A 15 -15.00 -7.58 0.90
N GLU A 16 -15.00 -8.93 0.90
CA GLU A 16 -13.97 -9.74 0.25
C GLU A 16 -14.04 -9.69 -1.29
N PHE A 17 -15.24 -9.62 -1.88
CA PHE A 17 -15.41 -9.59 -3.33
C PHE A 17 -15.59 -8.19 -3.93
N THR A 18 -15.64 -7.15 -3.10
CA THR A 18 -15.69 -5.78 -3.61
C THR A 18 -14.43 -5.43 -4.41
N THR A 19 -14.64 -4.78 -5.55
CA THR A 19 -13.56 -4.27 -6.39
C THR A 19 -13.07 -2.88 -5.96
N GLU A 20 -13.84 -2.19 -5.12
CA GLU A 20 -13.56 -0.81 -4.70
C GLU A 20 -12.70 -0.78 -3.43
N LEU A 21 -11.71 0.11 -3.39
CA LEU A 21 -10.88 0.31 -2.20
C LEU A 21 -11.66 1.08 -1.13
N SER A 22 -11.75 0.51 0.06
CA SER A 22 -12.34 1.17 1.24
C SER A 22 -11.37 2.18 1.86
N GLU A 23 -11.90 3.12 2.64
CA GLU A 23 -11.08 4.10 3.38
C GLU A 23 -10.03 3.44 4.29
N GLU A 24 -10.39 2.31 4.93
CA GLU A 24 -9.46 1.53 5.76
C GLU A 24 -8.26 1.03 4.94
N GLU A 25 -8.51 0.54 3.71
CA GLU A 25 -7.48 0.02 2.82
C GLU A 25 -6.60 1.14 2.26
N LEU A 26 -7.21 2.27 1.87
CA LEU A 26 -6.48 3.46 1.43
C LEU A 26 -5.57 4.00 2.54
N GLY A 27 -6.05 4.03 3.79
CA GLY A 27 -5.24 4.42 4.94
C GLY A 27 -4.04 3.51 5.19
N LEU A 28 -4.15 2.22 4.86
CA LEU A 28 -2.99 1.31 4.90
C LEU A 28 -2.01 1.56 3.76
N PHE A 29 -2.47 1.89 2.56
CA PHE A 29 -1.58 2.31 1.47
C PHE A 29 -0.83 3.58 1.80
N ASP A 30 -1.46 4.55 2.46
CA ASP A 30 -0.78 5.76 2.96
C ASP A 30 0.36 5.42 3.93
N LYS A 31 0.09 4.50 4.86
CA LYS A 31 1.09 4.04 5.81
C LYS A 31 2.26 3.34 5.12
N VAL A 32 2.00 2.49 4.11
CA VAL A 32 3.05 1.87 3.29
C VAL A 32 3.86 2.95 2.54
N ALA A 33 3.18 3.87 1.87
CA ALA A 33 3.81 4.94 1.09
C ALA A 33 4.70 5.84 1.95
N GLU A 34 4.24 6.20 3.15
CA GLU A 34 5.01 6.99 4.10
C GLU A 34 6.29 6.27 4.54
N GLU A 35 6.21 4.98 4.85
CA GLU A 35 7.39 4.19 5.24
C GLU A 35 8.39 4.03 4.08
N VAL A 36 7.91 3.81 2.86
CA VAL A 36 8.74 3.77 1.65
C VAL A 36 9.47 5.10 1.44
N ALA A 37 8.74 6.22 1.56
CA ALA A 37 9.30 7.56 1.36
C ALA A 37 10.33 7.93 2.45
N LYS A 38 10.01 7.68 3.72
CA LYS A 38 10.93 7.94 4.85
C LYS A 38 12.23 7.17 4.73
N ARG A 39 12.17 5.93 4.21
CA ARG A 39 13.34 5.05 4.02
C ARG A 39 14.07 5.29 2.70
N GLN A 40 13.61 6.25 1.89
CA GLN A 40 14.17 6.57 0.57
C GLN A 40 14.12 5.40 -0.43
N LEU A 41 13.08 4.56 -0.33
CA LEU A 41 12.87 3.39 -1.18
C LEU A 41 11.88 3.65 -2.34
N VAL A 42 11.54 4.91 -2.61
CA VAL A 42 10.53 5.30 -3.62
C VAL A 42 10.85 4.73 -4.99
N VAL A 43 12.07 4.92 -5.48
CA VAL A 43 12.51 4.45 -6.80
C VAL A 43 12.39 2.92 -6.92
N PRO A 44 13.03 2.11 -6.05
CA PRO A 44 12.90 0.66 -6.16
C PRO A 44 11.46 0.17 -5.94
N ALA A 45 10.66 0.84 -5.10
CA ALA A 45 9.25 0.46 -4.89
C ALA A 45 8.39 0.68 -6.15
N LEU A 46 8.51 1.83 -6.81
CA LEU A 46 7.77 2.12 -8.05
C LEU A 46 8.22 1.19 -9.19
N MET A 47 9.51 0.91 -9.30
CA MET A 47 10.02 -0.05 -10.30
C MET A 47 9.46 -1.46 -10.07
N LEU A 48 9.39 -1.90 -8.81
CA LEU A 48 8.78 -3.18 -8.46
C LEU A 48 7.30 -3.20 -8.85
N ILE A 49 6.53 -2.16 -8.48
CA ILE A 49 5.10 -2.07 -8.81
C ILE A 49 4.89 -2.11 -10.33
N GLU A 50 5.64 -1.32 -11.11
CA GLU A 50 5.55 -1.31 -12.57
C GLU A 50 5.89 -2.68 -13.18
N SER A 51 6.91 -3.35 -12.63
CA SER A 51 7.31 -4.70 -13.07
C SER A 51 6.24 -5.76 -12.77
N LEU A 52 5.37 -5.51 -11.79
CA LEU A 52 4.30 -6.41 -11.39
C LEU A 52 2.96 -6.11 -12.09
N LYS A 53 2.78 -4.94 -12.71
CA LYS A 53 1.58 -4.61 -13.50
C LYS A 53 1.21 -5.65 -14.59
N PRO A 54 2.15 -6.24 -15.36
CA PRO A 54 1.79 -7.28 -16.35
C PRO A 54 1.42 -8.63 -15.72
N LEU A 55 1.70 -8.82 -14.43
CA LEU A 55 1.36 -10.04 -13.69
C LEU A 55 -0.07 -9.91 -13.18
N ASN A 56 -1.02 -10.19 -14.07
CA ASN A 56 -2.47 -10.07 -13.89
C ASN A 56 -3.08 -10.84 -12.69
N TRP A 57 -2.28 -11.49 -11.83
CA TRP A 57 -2.81 -12.52 -10.92
C TRP A 57 -1.90 -12.97 -9.75
N ILE A 58 -1.08 -12.11 -9.16
CA ILE A 58 -0.35 -12.49 -7.91
C ILE A 58 -1.03 -11.86 -6.68
N GLY A 59 -2.35 -12.06 -6.59
CA GLY A 59 -3.12 -11.69 -5.38
C GLY A 59 -2.88 -12.62 -4.18
N SER A 60 -2.27 -13.79 -4.40
CA SER A 60 -2.02 -14.80 -3.35
C SER A 60 -0.57 -14.91 -2.87
N GLN A 61 0.43 -14.51 -3.68
CA GLN A 61 1.86 -14.67 -3.31
C GLN A 61 2.57 -13.36 -2.96
N PHE A 62 2.01 -12.19 -3.27
CA PHE A 62 2.68 -10.91 -3.02
C PHE A 62 2.91 -10.68 -1.52
N MET A 63 2.00 -11.13 -0.66
CA MET A 63 2.14 -11.02 0.80
C MET A 63 3.42 -11.69 1.32
N LEU A 64 3.84 -12.83 0.75
CA LEU A 64 5.07 -13.52 1.17
C LEU A 64 6.33 -12.70 0.87
N LEU A 65 6.29 -11.81 -0.12
CA LEU A 65 7.41 -10.95 -0.50
C LEU A 65 7.54 -9.73 0.43
N VAL A 66 6.43 -9.26 1.02
CA VAL A 66 6.42 -8.11 1.94
C VAL A 66 6.38 -8.50 3.43
N GLU A 67 6.05 -9.75 3.77
CA GLU A 67 5.97 -10.29 5.14
C GLU A 67 7.17 -9.94 6.04
N PRO A 68 8.45 -10.10 5.61
CA PRO A 68 9.59 -9.78 6.50
C PRO A 68 9.69 -8.30 6.89
N PHE A 69 9.05 -7.39 6.12
CA PHE A 69 9.08 -5.95 6.37
C PHE A 69 7.81 -5.46 7.07
N THR A 70 6.67 -6.12 6.85
CA THR A 70 5.37 -5.63 7.30
C THR A 70 5.02 -6.05 8.73
N VAL A 71 5.55 -7.15 9.26
CA VAL A 71 5.27 -7.61 10.65
C VAL A 71 5.74 -6.60 11.71
N TYR A 72 6.77 -5.79 11.42
CA TYR A 72 7.24 -4.75 12.35
C TYR A 72 6.38 -3.47 12.31
N ILE A 73 5.54 -3.30 11.30
CA ILE A 73 4.83 -2.06 10.99
C ILE A 73 3.31 -2.24 11.13
N PHE A 74 2.79 -3.44 10.87
CA PHE A 74 1.38 -3.77 10.78
C PHE A 74 1.03 -4.95 11.69
N ASP A 75 -0.14 -4.89 12.34
CA ASP A 75 -0.71 -6.03 13.05
C ASP A 75 -1.38 -7.04 12.08
N TRP A 76 -1.75 -8.21 12.58
CA TRP A 76 -2.39 -9.27 11.80
C TRP A 76 -3.70 -8.85 11.10
N LYS A 77 -4.47 -7.92 11.69
CA LYS A 77 -5.70 -7.41 11.08
C LYS A 77 -5.37 -6.47 9.92
N GLN A 78 -4.42 -5.57 10.11
CA GLN A 78 -3.94 -4.67 9.06
C GLN A 78 -3.33 -5.44 7.90
N LEU A 79 -2.57 -6.50 8.16
CA LEU A 79 -2.05 -7.39 7.11
C LEU A 79 -3.20 -8.04 6.32
N ARG A 80 -4.23 -8.56 7.00
CA ARG A 80 -5.42 -9.11 6.32
C ARG A 80 -6.11 -8.09 5.43
N THR A 81 -6.31 -6.87 5.93
CA THR A 81 -6.91 -5.77 5.16
C THR A 81 -6.02 -5.37 3.97
N LEU A 82 -4.70 -5.27 4.16
CA LEU A 82 -3.76 -4.93 3.08
C LEU A 82 -3.73 -6.00 1.99
N ARG A 83 -3.76 -7.29 2.37
CA ARG A 83 -3.85 -8.40 1.42
C ARG A 83 -5.10 -8.29 0.55
N ARG A 84 -6.25 -8.01 1.16
CA ARG A 84 -7.50 -7.84 0.41
C ARG A 84 -7.44 -6.62 -0.51
N ALA A 85 -6.90 -5.50 -0.04
CA ALA A 85 -6.70 -4.32 -0.87
C ALA A 85 -5.89 -4.68 -2.12
N LEU A 86 -4.73 -5.33 -1.99
CA LEU A 86 -3.84 -5.66 -3.10
C LEU A 86 -4.41 -6.66 -4.12
N GLN A 87 -5.54 -7.32 -3.84
CA GLN A 87 -6.23 -8.20 -4.79
C GLN A 87 -7.14 -7.43 -5.76
N LYS A 88 -7.46 -6.17 -5.45
CA LYS A 88 -8.31 -5.33 -6.31
C LYS A 88 -7.50 -4.81 -7.50
N ARG A 89 -8.17 -4.68 -8.64
CA ARG A 89 -7.55 -4.39 -9.94
C ARG A 89 -6.70 -3.12 -9.94
N ASP A 90 -7.17 -2.06 -9.30
CA ASP A 90 -6.56 -0.72 -9.39
C ASP A 90 -5.60 -0.44 -8.22
N SER A 91 -5.38 -1.42 -7.35
CA SER A 91 -4.62 -1.25 -6.12
C SER A 91 -3.15 -0.92 -6.31
N MET A 92 -2.53 -1.48 -7.35
CA MET A 92 -1.13 -1.22 -7.64
C MET A 92 -0.93 0.21 -8.16
N GLU A 93 -1.88 0.71 -8.97
CA GLU A 93 -1.85 2.09 -9.46
C GLU A 93 -2.10 3.08 -8.31
N GLU A 94 -3.08 2.81 -7.45
CA GLU A 94 -3.38 3.64 -6.29
C GLU A 94 -2.22 3.66 -5.28
N LEU A 95 -1.58 2.50 -5.03
CA LEU A 95 -0.40 2.43 -4.16
C LEU A 95 0.80 3.19 -4.76
N ALA A 96 1.05 3.06 -6.06
CA ALA A 96 2.12 3.81 -6.73
C ALA A 96 1.91 5.32 -6.61
N LYS A 97 0.68 5.79 -6.88
CA LYS A 97 0.30 7.20 -6.72
C LYS A 97 0.56 7.72 -5.31
N ARG A 98 0.16 6.96 -4.27
CA ARG A 98 0.40 7.33 -2.87
C ARG A 98 1.88 7.39 -2.52
N ILE A 99 2.69 6.48 -3.07
CA ILE A 99 4.16 6.50 -2.91
C ILE A 99 4.76 7.79 -3.51
N GLU A 100 4.30 8.22 -4.68
CA GLU A 100 4.73 9.47 -5.31
C GLU A 100 4.34 10.70 -4.48
N GLU A 101 3.10 10.74 -3.99
CA GLU A 101 2.61 11.80 -3.11
C GLU A 101 3.41 11.85 -1.79
N ALA A 102 3.72 10.70 -1.22
CA ALA A 102 4.55 10.58 -0.02
C ALA A 102 6.00 11.03 -0.25
N ASP A 103 6.61 10.78 -1.42
CA ASP A 103 7.97 11.28 -1.75
C ASP A 103 8.02 12.81 -1.70
N ILE A 104 6.96 13.49 -2.14
CA ILE A 104 6.87 14.96 -2.05
C ILE A 104 6.84 15.43 -0.59
N LYS A 105 6.16 14.67 0.29
CA LYS A 105 5.94 15.03 1.70
C LYS A 105 7.04 14.58 2.65
N TYR A 106 7.75 13.50 2.34
CA TYR A 106 8.74 12.90 3.25
C TYR A 106 10.11 12.66 2.61
N GLY A 107 10.22 12.75 1.28
CA GLY A 107 11.46 12.59 0.55
C GLY A 107 12.50 13.68 0.87
N PRO A 108 13.75 13.50 0.40
CA PRO A 108 14.88 14.34 0.76
C PRO A 108 14.65 15.83 0.44
N LYS A 109 15.03 16.71 1.38
CA LYS A 109 14.78 18.17 1.34
C LYS A 109 15.22 18.86 0.02
N LYS A 110 16.22 18.31 -0.69
CA LYS A 110 16.69 18.84 -1.99
C LYS A 110 15.61 18.80 -3.08
N LYS A 111 14.81 17.73 -3.17
CA LYS A 111 13.69 17.65 -4.14
C LYS A 111 12.57 18.65 -3.82
N ARG A 112 12.32 18.89 -2.52
CA ARG A 112 11.24 19.78 -2.04
C ARG A 112 11.52 21.26 -2.31
N ARG A 113 12.78 21.70 -2.23
CA ARG A 113 13.21 23.06 -2.60
C ARG A 113 12.99 23.32 -4.10
N LYS A 114 13.46 22.42 -4.95
CA LYS A 114 13.35 22.55 -6.41
C LYS A 114 11.89 22.59 -6.91
N LYS A 115 10.98 21.81 -6.31
CA LYS A 115 9.54 21.83 -6.63
C LYS A 115 8.81 23.10 -6.15
N LYS A 116 9.25 23.70 -5.03
CA LYS A 116 8.73 25.00 -4.56
C LYS A 116 9.21 26.13 -5.46
N GLU A 117 10.49 26.14 -5.83
CA GLU A 117 11.07 27.15 -6.73
C GLU A 117 10.40 27.12 -8.11
N LEU A 118 10.18 25.93 -8.71
CA LEU A 118 9.46 25.81 -9.99
C LEU A 118 8.02 26.37 -9.93
N ARG A 119 7.26 26.04 -8.88
CA ARG A 119 5.88 26.52 -8.70
C ARG A 119 5.78 28.02 -8.42
N SER A 120 6.87 28.65 -8.00
CA SER A 120 6.96 30.10 -7.78
C SER A 120 7.46 30.87 -9.00
N SER A 121 7.93 30.19 -10.05
CA SER A 121 8.34 30.82 -11.31
C SER A 121 7.25 30.79 -12.38
N ASP A 122 6.22 29.96 -12.21
CA ASP A 122 5.07 29.82 -13.13
C ASP A 122 3.82 30.62 -12.70
N GLY A 123 3.92 31.44 -11.65
CA GLY A 123 2.85 32.32 -11.16
C GLY A 123 3.35 33.75 -11.02
#